data_AF-A0A9Y3R972-F1
#
_entry.id   AF-A0A9Y3R972-F1
#
_cell.length_a   1.000
_cell.length_b   1.000
_cell.length_c   1.000
_cell.angle_alpha   90.00
_cell.angle_beta   90.00
_cell.angle_gamma   90.00
#
_symmetry.space_group_name_H-M   'P 1'
#
loop_
_entity.id
_entity.type
_entity.pdbx_description
1 polymer ?
#
loop_
_entity_poly.entity_id
_entity_poly.type
_entity_poly.pdbx_seq_one_letter_code
_entity_poly.pdbx_strand_id
1 'polypeptide(L)'
;MEGGGQVGPTSIRGHGQLSRLRSSSLEIREKGSEILREQLDAAKNELKLKDKECERLSQVRNQLEQELEELTASLFEEAHKMVRDANVKQAASEKQLKEAQGKIDVLQAEVTALKTLVLTSTPSSPNRQLHPQLQSSGTRGSYKSHIRNKSASGAFPLSPAKKEVSIQPVSKEDREPAAPALLSLIFCLIPGQSVSMTYDPQWQKQIEGIGTDGRQMDSILFAEFLMWKEHPSLDRSSAFLSRIYREDIGPCLSFTRSELSHLVQSAVENNSLTIEPVAMSAVPMVKASAIECGGPNGFRAAVETKCALSGLSRLCKHRIKLGDKESYYYISPSSRARITAVCNFFTYIRYIQQGLVRHDAEQMFWEIMRLRREMNVAKLGFYLTDQG
;
A
#
# COMPACT_ATOMS: atom_id res chain seq x y z
N MET A 1 -68.57 91.15 33.16
CA MET A 1 -68.43 90.61 31.78
C MET A 1 -67.43 89.49 31.90
N GLU A 2 -67.90 88.26 32.15
CA GLU A 2 -68.25 87.26 31.10
C GLU A 2 -67.03 86.95 30.23
N GLY A 3 -66.58 85.71 30.03
CA GLY A 3 -67.01 84.37 30.41
C GLY A 3 -65.83 83.43 30.10
N GLY A 4 -65.67 82.30 30.79
CA GLY A 4 -66.16 81.02 30.28
C GLY A 4 -64.98 80.14 29.83
N GLY A 5 -64.69 79.07 30.57
CA GLY A 5 -63.60 78.15 30.28
C GLY A 5 -63.95 77.06 29.26
N GLN A 6 -62.95 76.28 28.84
CA GLN A 6 -63.11 74.84 28.62
C GLN A 6 -61.76 74.10 28.52
N VAL A 7 -61.83 72.86 29.00
CA VAL A 7 -60.76 71.89 29.29
C VAL A 7 -60.63 70.91 28.12
N GLY A 8 -59.39 70.67 27.65
CA GLY A 8 -58.91 69.47 26.93
C GLY A 8 -59.51 69.12 25.54
N PRO A 9 -58.89 68.22 24.73
CA PRO A 9 -57.78 67.33 25.07
C PRO A 9 -56.58 67.39 24.09
N THR A 10 -55.38 67.53 24.64
CA THR A 10 -54.15 66.97 24.04
C THR A 10 -54.02 65.52 24.51
N SER A 11 -54.40 64.53 23.69
CA SER A 11 -53.85 63.15 23.68
C SER A 11 -54.75 62.17 22.90
N ILE A 12 -54.76 62.25 21.57
CA ILE A 12 -55.31 61.15 20.72
C ILE A 12 -54.30 60.70 19.65
N ARG A 13 -53.30 61.52 19.31
CA ARG A 13 -52.34 61.20 18.23
C ARG A 13 -51.23 60.20 18.64
N GLY A 14 -50.98 60.00 19.94
CA GLY A 14 -49.95 59.06 20.43
C GLY A 14 -50.41 57.61 20.58
N HIS A 15 -51.69 57.36 20.89
CA HIS A 15 -52.20 56.01 21.13
C HIS A 15 -52.27 55.15 19.86
N GLY A 16 -52.71 55.72 18.73
CA GLY A 16 -52.81 54.99 17.45
C GLY A 16 -51.45 54.52 16.90
N GLN A 17 -50.37 55.27 17.17
CA GLN A 17 -49.03 54.93 16.71
C GLN A 17 -48.38 53.85 17.60
N LEU A 18 -48.63 53.89 18.91
CA LEU A 18 -48.23 52.86 19.86
C LEU A 18 -48.95 51.52 19.62
N SER A 19 -50.25 51.55 19.31
CA SER A 19 -51.03 50.36 18.95
C SER A 19 -50.53 49.73 17.65
N ARG A 20 -50.21 50.54 16.64
CA ARG A 20 -49.68 50.07 15.35
C ARG A 20 -48.29 49.45 15.49
N LEU A 21 -47.41 50.04 16.31
CA LEU A 21 -46.08 49.48 16.60
C LEU A 21 -46.16 48.18 17.40
N ARG A 22 -47.10 48.06 18.34
CA ARG A 22 -47.37 46.81 19.06
C ARG A 22 -47.91 45.71 18.15
N SER A 23 -48.82 46.04 17.23
CA SER A 23 -49.34 45.09 16.22
C SER A 23 -48.22 44.61 15.29
N SER A 24 -47.39 45.54 14.80
CA SER A 24 -46.24 45.20 13.95
C SER A 24 -45.20 44.34 14.66
N SER A 25 -44.94 44.58 15.95
CA SER A 25 -44.02 43.75 16.74
C SER A 25 -44.56 42.34 17.01
N LEU A 26 -45.88 42.18 17.15
CA LEU A 26 -46.55 40.88 17.29
C LEU A 26 -46.47 40.10 15.97
N GLU A 27 -46.76 40.74 14.84
CA GLU A 27 -46.68 40.14 13.50
C GLU A 27 -45.26 39.69 13.15
N ILE A 28 -44.22 40.47 13.50
CA ILE A 28 -42.82 40.09 13.26
C ILE A 28 -42.45 38.86 14.10
N ARG A 29 -42.90 38.81 15.36
CA ARG A 29 -42.62 37.66 16.24
C ARG A 29 -43.36 36.41 15.79
N GLU A 30 -44.58 36.55 15.29
CA GLU A 30 -45.39 35.44 14.76
C GLU A 30 -44.76 34.89 13.47
N LYS A 31 -44.42 35.75 12.51
CA LYS A 31 -43.70 35.36 11.29
C LYS A 31 -42.33 34.74 11.58
N GLY A 32 -41.58 35.30 12.52
CA GLY A 32 -40.30 34.72 12.96
C GLY A 32 -40.46 33.33 13.57
N SER A 33 -41.52 33.13 14.36
CA SER A 33 -41.85 31.83 14.96
C SER A 33 -42.27 30.80 13.92
N GLU A 34 -42.96 31.24 12.86
CA GLU A 34 -43.35 30.39 11.73
C GLU A 34 -42.14 29.94 10.92
N ILE A 35 -41.24 30.87 10.57
CA ILE A 35 -39.98 30.56 9.87
C ILE A 35 -39.10 29.60 10.68
N LEU A 36 -38.97 29.83 11.99
CA LEU A 36 -38.23 28.94 12.89
C LEU A 36 -38.84 27.54 12.94
N ARG A 37 -40.16 27.42 12.91
CA ARG A 37 -40.87 26.14 12.89
C ARG A 37 -40.64 25.40 11.57
N GLU A 38 -40.71 26.11 10.44
CA GLU A 38 -40.44 25.54 9.12
C GLU A 38 -38.99 25.06 9.00
N GLN A 39 -38.02 25.85 9.47
CA GLN A 39 -36.61 25.45 9.50
C GLN A 39 -36.36 24.24 10.41
N LEU A 40 -37.05 24.17 11.57
CA LEU A 40 -36.96 23.02 12.47
C LEU A 40 -37.51 21.75 11.80
N ASP A 41 -38.64 21.85 11.10
CA ASP A 41 -39.25 20.70 10.43
C ASP A 41 -38.44 20.26 9.19
N ALA A 42 -37.85 21.21 8.44
CA ALA A 42 -36.89 20.89 7.38
C ALA A 42 -35.67 20.15 7.93
N ALA A 43 -35.07 20.64 9.02
CA ALA A 43 -33.93 19.98 9.67
C ALA A 43 -34.27 18.58 10.21
N LYS A 44 -35.46 18.39 10.79
CA LYS A 44 -35.93 17.06 11.23
C LYS A 44 -36.10 16.09 10.06
N ASN A 45 -36.64 16.55 8.94
CA ASN A 45 -36.82 15.72 7.75
C ASN A 45 -35.48 15.32 7.12
N GLU A 46 -34.52 16.24 7.07
CA GLU A 46 -33.16 15.96 6.62
C GLU A 46 -32.46 14.94 7.53
N LEU A 47 -32.58 15.11 8.85
CA LEU A 47 -32.04 14.17 9.83
C LEU A 47 -32.62 12.77 9.64
N LYS A 48 -33.94 12.67 9.49
CA LYS A 48 -34.62 11.39 9.26
C LYS A 48 -34.17 10.70 7.97
N LEU A 49 -33.86 11.47 6.93
CA LEU A 49 -33.31 10.92 5.68
C LEU A 49 -31.88 10.41 5.89
N LYS A 50 -31.05 11.17 6.62
CA LYS A 50 -29.69 10.76 7.00
C LYS A 50 -29.70 9.51 7.88
N ASP A 51 -30.62 9.39 8.84
CA ASP A 51 -30.76 8.20 9.68
C ASP A 51 -31.05 6.95 8.85
N LYS A 52 -31.92 7.05 7.83
CA LYS A 52 -32.19 5.94 6.90
C LYS A 52 -30.97 5.55 6.08
N GLU A 53 -30.19 6.53 5.64
CA GLU A 53 -28.96 6.26 4.90
C GLU A 53 -27.88 5.64 5.80
N CYS A 54 -27.77 6.09 7.05
CA CYS A 54 -26.91 5.47 8.05
C CYS A 54 -27.30 4.01 8.32
N GLU A 55 -28.60 3.71 8.43
CA GLU A 55 -29.08 2.33 8.60
C GLU A 55 -28.72 1.46 7.39
N ARG A 56 -28.92 1.98 6.17
CA ARG A 56 -28.54 1.29 4.92
C ARG A 56 -27.03 1.03 4.87
N LEU A 57 -26.21 2.02 5.23
CA LEU A 57 -24.76 1.87 5.28
C LEU A 57 -24.30 0.89 6.36
N SER A 58 -24.98 0.86 7.52
CA SER A 58 -24.72 -0.10 8.59
C SER A 58 -24.99 -1.54 8.13
N GLN A 59 -26.05 -1.77 7.36
CA GLN A 59 -26.34 -3.09 6.77
C GLN A 59 -25.25 -3.53 5.78
N VAL A 60 -24.82 -2.63 4.89
CA VAL A 60 -23.73 -2.91 3.95
C VAL A 60 -22.42 -3.22 4.69
N ARG A 61 -22.09 -2.45 5.74
CA ARG A 61 -20.90 -2.73 6.56
C ARG A 61 -20.97 -4.12 7.17
N ASN A 62 -22.09 -4.48 7.80
CA ASN A 62 -22.25 -5.79 8.44
C ASN A 62 -22.13 -6.95 7.43
N GLN A 63 -22.66 -6.77 6.21
CA GLN A 63 -22.52 -7.75 5.14
C GLN A 63 -21.06 -7.92 4.70
N LEU A 64 -20.35 -6.81 4.49
CA LEU A 64 -18.93 -6.83 4.15
C LEU A 64 -18.06 -7.43 5.27
N GLU A 65 -18.40 -7.16 6.53
CA GLU A 65 -17.75 -7.77 7.69
C GLU A 65 -17.92 -9.30 7.68
N GLN A 66 -19.13 -9.78 7.40
CA GLN A 66 -19.39 -11.22 7.28
C GLN A 66 -18.60 -11.86 6.11
N GLU A 67 -18.62 -11.25 4.92
CA GLU A 67 -17.88 -11.75 3.76
C GLU A 67 -16.36 -11.77 4.02
N LEU A 68 -15.84 -10.78 4.73
CA LEU A 68 -14.45 -10.74 5.18
C LEU A 68 -14.13 -11.86 6.17
N GLU A 69 -15.00 -12.12 7.13
CA GLU A 69 -14.83 -13.21 8.10
C GLU A 69 -14.83 -14.58 7.40
N GLU A 70 -15.74 -14.81 6.46
CA GLU A 70 -15.83 -16.04 5.68
C GLU A 70 -14.60 -16.24 4.79
N LEU A 71 -14.16 -15.19 4.09
CA LEU A 71 -12.94 -15.24 3.28
C LEU A 71 -11.70 -15.51 4.15
N THR A 72 -11.62 -14.86 5.31
CA THR A 72 -10.52 -15.04 6.25
C THR A 72 -10.46 -16.49 6.75
N ALA A 73 -11.61 -17.08 7.12
CA ALA A 73 -11.69 -18.48 7.52
C ALA A 73 -11.22 -19.42 6.39
N SER A 74 -11.68 -19.20 5.16
CA SER A 74 -11.28 -19.99 3.99
C SER A 74 -9.78 -19.91 3.71
N LEU A 75 -9.17 -18.72 3.82
CA LEU A 75 -7.73 -18.53 3.65
C LEU A 75 -6.91 -19.27 4.70
N PHE A 76 -7.34 -19.28 5.97
CA PHE A 76 -6.69 -20.04 7.03
C PHE A 76 -6.78 -21.55 6.79
N GLU A 77 -7.93 -22.05 6.35
CA GLU A 77 -8.11 -23.46 6.02
C GLU A 77 -7.19 -23.90 4.87
N GLU A 78 -7.10 -23.11 3.80
CA GLU A 78 -6.24 -23.42 2.66
C GLU A 78 -4.76 -23.32 3.03
N ALA A 79 -4.36 -22.32 3.84
CA ALA A 79 -2.99 -22.23 4.36
C ALA A 79 -2.62 -23.46 5.20
N HIS A 80 -3.50 -23.89 6.11
CA HIS A 80 -3.28 -25.09 6.91
C HIS A 80 -3.21 -26.35 6.04
N LYS A 81 -4.01 -26.44 4.98
CA LYS A 81 -3.96 -27.54 4.02
C LYS A 81 -2.61 -27.58 3.28
N MET A 82 -2.13 -26.45 2.77
CA MET A 82 -0.83 -26.36 2.10
C MET A 82 0.32 -26.78 3.03
N VAL A 83 0.29 -26.37 4.30
CA VAL A 83 1.30 -26.77 5.30
C VAL A 83 1.25 -28.27 5.57
N ARG A 84 0.05 -28.86 5.72
CA ARG A 84 -0.08 -30.31 5.90
C ARG A 84 0.46 -31.08 4.69
N ASP A 85 0.11 -30.65 3.49
CA ASP A 85 0.57 -31.31 2.26
C ASP A 85 2.11 -31.24 2.12
N ALA A 86 2.72 -30.11 2.48
CA ALA A 86 4.17 -29.96 2.52
C ALA A 86 4.81 -30.90 3.55
N ASN A 87 4.26 -30.98 4.77
CA ASN A 87 4.76 -31.85 5.83
C ASN A 87 4.67 -33.34 5.45
N VAL A 88 3.57 -33.76 4.81
CA VAL A 88 3.39 -35.13 4.33
C VAL A 88 4.41 -35.46 3.25
N LYS A 89 4.64 -34.54 2.29
CA LYS A 89 5.67 -34.72 1.24
C LYS A 89 7.06 -34.79 1.84
N GLN A 90 7.38 -33.92 2.81
CA GLN A 90 8.66 -33.94 3.51
C GLN A 90 8.88 -35.27 4.24
N ALA A 91 7.90 -35.74 5.01
CA ALA A 91 7.99 -37.02 5.71
C ALA A 91 8.19 -38.21 4.75
N ALA A 92 7.56 -38.19 3.57
CA ALA A 92 7.76 -39.21 2.54
C ALA A 92 9.20 -39.19 1.99
N SER A 93 9.74 -38.01 1.68
CA SER A 93 11.12 -37.86 1.19
C SER A 93 12.16 -38.24 2.25
N GLU A 94 11.95 -37.84 3.51
CA GLU A 94 12.83 -38.21 4.63
C GLU A 94 12.85 -39.72 4.86
N LYS A 95 11.68 -40.38 4.75
CA LYS A 95 11.60 -41.84 4.82
C LYS A 95 12.41 -42.50 3.70
N GLN A 96 12.25 -42.05 2.45
CA GLN A 96 13.02 -42.57 1.32
C GLN A 96 14.53 -42.35 1.49
N LEU A 97 14.93 -41.19 2.01
CA LEU A 97 16.34 -40.91 2.32
C LEU A 97 16.88 -41.89 3.35
N LYS A 98 16.13 -42.17 4.42
CA LYS A 98 16.53 -43.13 5.45
C LYS A 98 16.65 -44.56 4.92
N GLU A 99 15.74 -44.97 4.04
CA GLU A 99 15.82 -46.28 3.36
C GLU A 99 17.03 -46.37 2.43
N ALA A 100 17.33 -45.31 1.68
CA ALA A 100 18.51 -45.25 0.82
C ALA A 100 19.81 -45.26 1.64
N GLN A 101 19.86 -44.53 2.75
CA GLN A 101 21.01 -44.51 3.66
C GLN A 101 21.28 -45.91 4.23
N GLY A 102 20.23 -46.62 4.66
CA GLY A 102 20.37 -48.01 5.12
C GLY A 102 20.93 -48.95 4.05
N LYS A 103 20.57 -48.76 2.77
CA LYS A 103 21.18 -49.52 1.66
C LYS A 103 22.67 -49.20 1.47
N ILE A 104 23.05 -47.92 1.61
CA ILE A 104 24.46 -47.51 1.55
C ILE A 104 25.25 -48.18 2.67
N ASP A 105 24.73 -48.18 3.90
CA ASP A 105 25.43 -48.77 5.05
C ASP A 105 25.65 -50.28 4.87
N VAL A 106 24.65 -51.00 4.36
CA VAL A 106 24.77 -52.43 4.03
C VAL A 106 25.82 -52.65 2.94
N LEU A 107 25.75 -51.92 1.83
CA LEU A 107 26.72 -52.04 0.73
C LEU A 107 28.14 -51.69 1.18
N GLN A 108 28.29 -50.70 2.06
CA GLN A 108 29.60 -50.30 2.59
C GLN A 108 30.18 -51.37 3.52
N ALA A 109 29.34 -52.04 4.31
CA ALA A 109 29.75 -53.21 5.10
C ALA A 109 30.18 -54.38 4.20
N GLU A 110 29.42 -54.69 3.14
CA GLU A 110 29.76 -55.72 2.15
C GLU A 110 31.11 -55.44 1.46
N VAL A 111 31.33 -54.21 0.98
CA VAL A 111 32.60 -53.79 0.37
C VAL A 111 33.75 -53.92 1.35
N THR A 112 33.53 -53.57 2.62
CA THR A 112 34.56 -53.69 3.67
C THR A 112 34.92 -55.16 3.94
N ALA A 113 33.91 -56.04 4.01
CA ALA A 113 34.12 -57.48 4.16
C ALA A 113 34.85 -58.07 2.94
N LEU A 114 34.43 -57.74 1.73
CA LEU A 114 35.09 -58.14 0.47
C LEU A 114 36.55 -57.67 0.41
N LYS A 115 36.82 -56.41 0.77
CA LYS A 115 38.18 -55.86 0.82
C LYS A 115 39.05 -56.62 1.82
N THR A 116 38.50 -56.98 2.99
CA THR A 116 39.21 -57.78 4.01
C THR A 116 39.52 -59.17 3.46
N LEU A 117 38.56 -59.84 2.82
CA LEU A 117 38.72 -61.18 2.25
C LEU A 117 39.80 -61.20 1.15
N VAL A 118 39.83 -60.18 0.29
CA VAL A 118 40.87 -60.03 -0.74
C VAL A 118 42.25 -59.83 -0.10
N LEU A 119 42.36 -58.96 0.90
CA LEU A 119 43.62 -58.71 1.62
C LEU A 119 44.12 -59.95 2.37
N THR A 120 43.23 -60.78 2.93
CA THR A 120 43.62 -62.03 3.60
C THR A 120 43.98 -63.14 2.62
N SER A 121 43.38 -63.14 1.41
CA SER A 121 43.66 -64.12 0.36
C SER A 121 44.95 -63.85 -0.41
N THR A 122 45.53 -62.66 -0.26
CA THR A 122 46.82 -62.28 -0.87
C THR A 122 47.77 -61.72 0.18
N PRO A 123 48.61 -62.54 0.83
CA PRO A 123 49.57 -62.04 1.79
C PRO A 123 50.57 -61.10 1.10
N SER A 124 50.96 -60.06 1.84
CA SER A 124 51.67 -58.88 1.37
C SER A 124 53.05 -59.22 0.79
N SER A 125 53.14 -59.37 -0.53
CA SER A 125 54.23 -58.87 -1.40
C SER A 125 53.94 -59.29 -2.85
N PRO A 126 53.72 -58.36 -3.81
CA PRO A 126 53.60 -58.75 -5.20
C PRO A 126 54.95 -59.27 -5.66
N ASN A 127 54.98 -60.53 -6.10
CA ASN A 127 56.18 -61.18 -6.59
C ASN A 127 56.69 -60.42 -7.84
N ARG A 128 57.72 -59.59 -7.65
CA ARG A 128 58.32 -58.74 -8.71
C ARG A 128 58.88 -59.53 -9.89
N GLN A 129 58.99 -60.85 -9.77
CA GLN A 129 59.63 -61.73 -10.75
C GLN A 129 58.69 -62.23 -11.87
N LEU A 130 57.38 -61.99 -11.79
CA LEU A 130 56.41 -62.49 -12.78
C LEU A 130 55.77 -61.40 -13.67
N HIS A 131 56.12 -60.13 -13.49
CA HIS A 131 55.63 -59.02 -14.33
C HIS A 131 56.78 -58.21 -14.92
N PRO A 132 57.15 -58.44 -16.20
CA PRO A 132 58.15 -57.65 -16.92
C PRO A 132 57.80 -56.15 -17.08
N GLN A 133 56.55 -55.76 -16.82
CA GLN A 133 56.00 -54.43 -17.14
C GLN A 133 56.19 -53.37 -16.03
N LEU A 134 56.76 -53.73 -14.87
CA LEU A 134 57.05 -52.77 -13.77
C LEU A 134 58.52 -52.27 -13.77
N GLN A 135 59.27 -52.49 -14.85
CA GLN A 135 60.59 -51.89 -15.01
C GLN A 135 60.45 -50.43 -15.43
N SER A 136 60.77 -49.52 -14.52
CA SER A 136 60.86 -48.09 -14.80
C SER A 136 62.09 -47.78 -15.67
N SER A 137 61.87 -47.48 -16.95
CA SER A 137 62.71 -46.56 -17.73
C SER A 137 61.83 -45.31 -17.96
N GLY A 138 62.21 -44.10 -17.58
CA GLY A 138 63.47 -43.45 -17.88
C GLY A 138 63.20 -42.30 -18.84
N THR A 139 62.53 -41.25 -18.31
CA THR A 139 62.76 -39.83 -18.64
C THR A 139 62.42 -39.28 -20.05
N ARG A 140 61.62 -38.18 -20.00
CA ARG A 140 61.43 -37.06 -20.95
C ARG A 140 60.44 -37.23 -22.10
N GLY A 141 59.33 -36.48 -22.01
CA GLY A 141 58.43 -36.18 -23.13
C GLY A 141 57.80 -34.80 -22.96
N SER A 142 58.18 -33.89 -23.84
CA SER A 142 57.79 -32.48 -23.92
C SER A 142 56.33 -32.28 -24.34
N TYR A 143 55.73 -31.20 -23.85
CA TYR A 143 54.46 -30.62 -24.24
C TYR A 143 54.25 -30.50 -25.76
N LYS A 144 53.06 -30.89 -26.24
CA LYS A 144 52.18 -30.02 -27.06
C LYS A 144 50.78 -30.58 -27.22
N SER A 145 49.82 -29.72 -26.87
CA SER A 145 48.37 -29.92 -26.81
C SER A 145 47.72 -29.84 -28.19
N HIS A 146 46.87 -30.81 -28.53
CA HIS A 146 45.83 -30.69 -29.55
C HIS A 146 44.50 -31.17 -29.00
N ILE A 147 43.57 -30.23 -28.78
CA ILE A 147 42.18 -30.46 -28.39
C ILE A 147 41.32 -30.37 -29.65
N ARG A 148 40.57 -31.44 -29.98
CA ARG A 148 39.44 -31.39 -30.92
C ARG A 148 38.37 -32.43 -30.61
N ASN A 149 37.24 -31.91 -30.10
CA ASN A 149 35.83 -32.15 -30.45
C ASN A 149 35.05 -33.45 -30.11
N LYS A 150 34.00 -33.22 -29.31
CA LYS A 150 32.54 -33.47 -29.50
C LYS A 150 32.01 -34.90 -29.71
N SER A 151 31.04 -35.28 -28.87
CA SER A 151 29.58 -35.41 -29.17
C SER A 151 28.86 -35.75 -27.83
N ALA A 152 27.80 -35.11 -27.34
CA ALA A 152 26.46 -34.79 -27.88
C ALA A 152 25.58 -36.03 -28.15
N SER A 153 24.56 -36.20 -27.30
CA SER A 153 23.34 -37.01 -27.54
C SER A 153 22.25 -36.35 -26.67
N GLY A 154 21.08 -35.93 -27.14
CA GLY A 154 20.36 -36.21 -28.38
C GLY A 154 18.91 -36.45 -27.99
N ALA A 155 18.13 -35.37 -27.88
CA ALA A 155 16.69 -35.40 -27.67
C ALA A 155 15.97 -35.80 -28.97
N PHE A 156 14.86 -36.53 -28.86
CA PHE A 156 13.85 -36.63 -29.92
C PHE A 156 12.42 -36.61 -29.36
N PRO A 157 11.45 -36.05 -30.12
CA PRO A 157 10.08 -35.76 -29.68
C PRO A 157 9.08 -36.85 -30.09
N LEU A 158 7.89 -36.85 -29.46
CA LEU A 158 6.67 -37.46 -30.00
C LEU A 158 5.43 -36.66 -29.56
N SER A 159 4.68 -36.16 -30.55
CA SER A 159 3.25 -35.84 -30.45
C SER A 159 2.43 -37.06 -30.93
N PRO A 160 1.14 -37.11 -30.59
CA PRO A 160 0.14 -37.23 -31.65
C PRO A 160 -1.04 -36.28 -31.50
N ALA A 161 -1.55 -35.83 -32.64
CA ALA A 161 -2.75 -35.01 -32.80
C ALA A 161 -4.05 -35.83 -32.64
N LYS A 162 -5.14 -35.16 -32.23
CA LYS A 162 -6.50 -35.29 -32.83
C LYS A 162 -7.50 -34.23 -32.33
N LYS A 163 -7.97 -33.44 -33.30
CA LYS A 163 -9.32 -32.94 -33.60
C LYS A 163 -10.03 -31.89 -32.71
N GLU A 164 -10.37 -30.80 -33.42
CA GLU A 164 -11.40 -29.78 -33.15
C GLU A 164 -12.80 -30.37 -32.93
N VAL A 165 -13.59 -29.73 -32.07
CA VAL A 165 -15.01 -29.38 -32.31
C VAL A 165 -15.35 -28.07 -31.57
N SER A 166 -15.99 -27.17 -32.31
CA SER A 166 -16.63 -25.89 -31.95
C SER A 166 -17.71 -26.00 -30.88
N ILE A 167 -17.95 -24.92 -30.09
CA ILE A 167 -19.26 -24.35 -29.71
C ILE A 167 -19.04 -23.11 -28.81
N GLN A 168 -19.47 -21.94 -29.30
CA GLN A 168 -20.02 -20.79 -28.55
C GLN A 168 -21.57 -20.96 -28.52
N PRO A 169 -22.41 -20.21 -27.75
CA PRO A 169 -22.15 -19.05 -26.88
C PRO A 169 -22.91 -19.12 -25.51
N VAL A 170 -22.75 -18.10 -24.65
CA VAL A 170 -23.87 -17.30 -24.09
C VAL A 170 -23.35 -16.23 -23.13
N SER A 171 -23.68 -15.00 -23.51
CA SER A 171 -23.60 -13.75 -22.76
C SER A 171 -24.58 -13.72 -21.60
N LYS A 172 -24.13 -13.30 -20.42
CA LYS A 172 -24.94 -12.47 -19.51
C LYS A 172 -24.04 -11.41 -18.89
N GLU A 173 -24.33 -10.17 -19.26
CA GLU A 173 -24.04 -8.99 -18.46
C GLU A 173 -24.54 -9.25 -17.03
N ASP A 174 -23.71 -8.95 -16.04
CA ASP A 174 -24.21 -8.36 -14.81
C ASP A 174 -23.20 -7.35 -14.27
N ARG A 175 -23.78 -6.23 -13.90
CA ARG A 175 -23.20 -4.93 -13.63
C ARG A 175 -22.99 -4.85 -12.13
N GLU A 176 -21.75 -4.92 -11.65
CA GLU A 176 -21.46 -4.71 -10.24
C GLU A 176 -21.02 -3.27 -9.92
N PRO A 177 -21.48 -2.72 -8.78
CA PRO A 177 -21.25 -1.34 -8.39
C PRO A 177 -19.90 -1.16 -7.67
N ALA A 178 -19.32 0.01 -7.90
CA ALA A 178 -18.05 0.44 -7.32
C ALA A 178 -18.13 0.73 -5.81
N ALA A 179 -17.19 0.16 -5.06
CA ALA A 179 -16.47 0.77 -3.93
C ALA A 179 -15.26 -0.14 -3.62
N PRO A 180 -14.04 0.39 -3.38
CA PRO A 180 -13.71 0.72 -1.99
C PRO A 180 -12.73 1.90 -1.83
N ALA A 181 -13.21 3.00 -1.26
CA ALA A 181 -12.39 3.79 -0.37
C ALA A 181 -12.24 3.02 0.96
N LEU A 182 -11.00 2.81 1.42
CA LEU A 182 -10.55 2.37 2.77
C LEU A 182 -9.55 1.20 2.85
N LEU A 183 -8.73 0.93 1.81
CA LEU A 183 -7.55 0.06 1.96
C LEU A 183 -6.24 0.69 1.45
N SER A 184 -6.07 2.01 1.64
CA SER A 184 -4.78 2.69 1.38
C SER A 184 -3.94 2.94 2.64
N LEU A 185 -4.32 2.37 3.78
CA LEU A 185 -3.56 2.51 5.02
C LEU A 185 -3.41 1.14 5.69
N ILE A 186 -2.15 0.72 5.84
CA ILE A 186 -1.63 -0.48 6.50
C ILE A 186 -1.42 -1.67 5.57
N PHE A 187 -0.32 -1.64 4.80
CA PHE A 187 0.54 -2.82 4.62
C PHE A 187 1.99 -2.36 4.49
N CYS A 188 2.58 -1.98 5.62
CA CYS A 188 4.01 -2.20 5.81
C CYS A 188 4.21 -3.73 5.88
N LEU A 189 4.74 -4.26 4.78
CA LEU A 189 4.91 -5.66 4.39
C LEU A 189 5.38 -6.61 5.51
N ILE A 190 4.58 -7.67 5.74
CA ILE A 190 5.09 -9.01 6.08
C ILE A 190 5.48 -9.67 4.74
N PRO A 191 6.65 -10.34 4.60
CA PRO A 191 7.01 -11.00 3.36
C PRO A 191 6.11 -12.22 3.13
N GLY A 192 5.44 -12.30 1.97
CA GLY A 192 4.82 -13.56 1.50
C GLY A 192 3.36 -13.51 1.03
N GLN A 193 2.71 -12.36 0.90
CA GLN A 193 1.35 -12.29 0.35
C GLN A 193 1.32 -11.56 -0.99
N SER A 194 0.80 -12.24 -2.02
CA SER A 194 0.47 -11.63 -3.31
C SER A 194 -0.72 -10.69 -3.14
N VAL A 195 -0.45 -9.39 -3.12
CA VAL A 195 -1.50 -8.38 -3.07
C VAL A 195 -2.03 -8.16 -4.48
N SER A 196 -3.26 -8.58 -4.74
CA SER A 196 -4.07 -8.06 -5.83
C SER A 196 -4.42 -6.61 -5.50
N MET A 197 -3.78 -5.65 -6.17
CA MET A 197 -4.21 -4.25 -6.10
C MET A 197 -5.58 -4.12 -6.77
N THR A 198 -6.62 -3.92 -5.97
CA THR A 198 -7.89 -3.39 -6.48
C THR A 198 -7.67 -1.93 -6.84
N TYR A 199 -7.59 -1.67 -8.14
CA TYR A 199 -7.68 -0.35 -8.75
C TYR A 199 -8.89 0.39 -8.18
N ASP A 200 -8.68 1.54 -7.52
CA ASP A 200 -9.78 2.42 -7.08
C ASP A 200 -10.15 3.39 -8.23
N PRO A 201 -11.33 3.23 -8.86
CA PRO A 201 -11.80 4.11 -9.93
C PRO A 201 -12.31 5.47 -9.43
N GLN A 202 -12.36 5.75 -8.11
CA GLN A 202 -12.98 6.98 -7.60
C GLN A 202 -12.31 8.27 -8.11
N TRP A 203 -11.01 8.24 -8.42
CA TRP A 203 -10.32 9.39 -9.00
C TRP A 203 -10.69 9.69 -10.46
N GLN A 204 -11.24 8.71 -11.20
CA GLN A 204 -11.70 8.94 -12.57
C GLN A 204 -12.94 9.84 -12.63
N LYS A 205 -13.81 9.80 -11.61
CA LYS A 205 -15.05 10.59 -11.59
C LYS A 205 -14.86 12.07 -11.25
N GLN A 206 -13.75 12.46 -10.63
CA GLN A 206 -13.57 13.84 -10.16
C GLN A 206 -13.13 14.81 -11.28
N ILE A 207 -12.80 14.31 -12.47
CA ILE A 207 -12.39 15.11 -13.65
C ILE A 207 -13.48 15.13 -14.74
N GLU A 208 -14.60 14.40 -14.59
CA GLU A 208 -15.69 14.38 -15.58
C GLU A 208 -16.53 15.67 -15.65
N GLY A 209 -16.18 16.71 -14.87
CA GLY A 209 -16.86 18.00 -14.90
C GLY A 209 -16.42 18.97 -16.00
N ILE A 210 -15.26 18.75 -16.66
CA ILE A 210 -14.74 19.68 -17.67
C ILE A 210 -14.01 18.92 -18.79
N GLY A 211 -14.74 18.65 -19.88
CA GLY A 211 -14.18 18.24 -21.17
C GLY A 211 -13.60 16.82 -21.22
N THR A 212 -13.60 16.24 -22.42
CA THR A 212 -12.89 14.99 -22.71
C THR A 212 -11.40 15.19 -22.45
N ASP A 213 -10.91 14.82 -21.26
CA ASP A 213 -9.48 14.87 -20.93
C ASP A 213 -8.76 13.80 -21.77
N GLY A 214 -8.23 14.24 -22.91
CA GLY A 214 -7.44 13.40 -23.81
C GLY A 214 -6.13 13.04 -23.12
N ARG A 215 -6.07 11.87 -22.49
CA ARG A 215 -4.81 11.33 -21.96
C ARG A 215 -3.92 10.90 -23.13
N GLN A 216 -2.91 11.72 -23.43
CA GLN A 216 -1.88 11.39 -24.42
C GLN A 216 -0.62 10.87 -23.73
N MET A 217 -0.08 9.77 -24.24
CA MET A 217 1.16 9.19 -23.77
C MET A 217 2.36 9.99 -24.29
N ASP A 218 3.23 10.43 -23.39
CA ASP A 218 4.52 11.02 -23.76
C ASP A 218 5.46 9.90 -24.23
N SER A 219 5.86 9.96 -25.50
CA SER A 219 6.69 8.92 -26.12
C SER A 219 8.11 8.85 -25.57
N ILE A 220 8.66 9.97 -25.06
CA ILE A 220 10.00 10.03 -24.48
C ILE A 220 9.99 9.34 -23.12
N LEU A 221 9.03 9.70 -22.26
CA LEU A 221 8.86 9.08 -20.95
C LEU A 221 8.51 7.60 -21.07
N PHE A 222 7.68 7.23 -22.05
CA PHE A 222 7.33 5.83 -22.25
C PHE A 222 8.51 5.01 -22.75
N ALA A 223 9.29 5.51 -23.70
CA ALA A 223 10.52 4.84 -24.15
C ALA A 223 11.53 4.69 -23.00
N GLU A 224 11.72 5.73 -22.19
CA GLU A 224 12.58 5.69 -20.99
C GLU A 224 12.11 4.63 -19.98
N PHE A 225 10.80 4.53 -19.75
CA PHE A 225 10.20 3.49 -18.91
C PHE A 225 10.41 2.08 -19.49
N LEU A 226 10.19 1.88 -20.80
CA LEU A 226 10.38 0.58 -21.43
C LEU A 226 11.83 0.09 -21.29
N MET A 227 12.80 0.98 -21.53
CA MET A 227 14.23 0.67 -21.33
C MET A 227 14.54 0.29 -19.88
N TRP A 228 13.97 1.00 -18.90
CA TRP A 228 14.13 0.66 -17.48
C TRP A 228 13.44 -0.67 -17.14
N LYS A 229 12.27 -0.95 -17.71
CA LYS A 229 11.47 -2.14 -17.44
C LYS A 229 12.14 -3.44 -17.90
N GLU A 230 13.02 -3.40 -18.90
CA GLU A 230 13.80 -4.57 -19.32
C GLU A 230 14.71 -5.09 -18.18
N HIS A 231 15.30 -4.16 -17.43
CA HIS A 231 16.18 -4.46 -16.29
C HIS A 231 15.83 -3.57 -15.09
N PRO A 232 14.68 -3.82 -14.42
CA PRO A 232 14.20 -2.96 -13.36
C PRO A 232 15.20 -2.87 -12.21
N SER A 233 15.49 -1.65 -11.79
CA SER A 233 16.40 -1.40 -10.68
C SER A 233 15.98 -0.18 -9.87
N LEU A 234 16.41 -0.14 -8.61
CA LEU A 234 16.27 1.02 -7.72
C LEU A 234 17.48 1.97 -7.79
N ASP A 235 18.38 1.77 -8.76
CA ASP A 235 19.56 2.60 -8.92
C ASP A 235 19.18 4.02 -9.36
N ARG A 236 19.55 4.99 -8.52
CA ARG A 236 19.35 6.43 -8.76
C ARG A 236 20.09 6.93 -9.99
N SER A 237 21.13 6.23 -10.45
CA SER A 237 21.88 6.62 -11.64
C SER A 237 21.14 6.34 -12.96
N SER A 238 20.12 5.47 -12.94
CA SER A 238 19.30 5.18 -14.13
C SER A 238 18.57 6.42 -14.64
N ALA A 239 18.43 6.57 -15.95
CA ALA A 239 17.76 7.75 -16.56
C ALA A 239 16.34 7.95 -16.02
N PHE A 240 15.57 6.85 -15.94
CA PHE A 240 14.21 6.81 -15.42
C PHE A 240 14.12 7.32 -13.97
N LEU A 241 14.86 6.73 -13.02
CA LEU A 241 14.78 7.16 -11.63
C LEU A 241 15.42 8.53 -11.41
N SER A 242 16.55 8.83 -12.05
CA SER A 242 17.23 10.13 -11.94
C SER A 242 16.29 11.30 -12.26
N ARG A 243 15.48 11.16 -13.32
CA ARG A 243 14.44 12.12 -13.67
C ARG A 243 13.41 12.27 -12.55
N ILE A 244 12.82 11.17 -12.10
CA ILE A 244 11.76 11.17 -11.08
C ILE A 244 12.29 11.73 -9.75
N TYR A 245 13.55 11.45 -9.40
CA TYR A 245 14.19 12.04 -8.24
C TYR A 245 14.32 13.56 -8.32
N ARG A 246 14.73 14.07 -9.48
CA ARG A 246 14.92 15.50 -9.71
C ARG A 246 13.60 16.26 -9.75
N GLU A 247 12.60 15.70 -10.44
CA GLU A 247 11.34 16.39 -10.73
C GLU A 247 10.29 16.18 -9.63
N ASP A 248 10.27 15.01 -8.99
CA ASP A 248 9.17 14.58 -8.13
C ASP A 248 9.64 14.31 -6.69
N ILE A 249 10.47 13.28 -6.46
CA ILE A 249 10.80 12.77 -5.11
C ILE A 249 11.57 13.82 -4.29
N GLY A 250 12.61 14.41 -4.86
CA GLY A 250 13.45 15.41 -4.17
C GLY A 250 12.63 16.61 -3.70
N PRO A 251 11.89 17.29 -4.60
CA PRO A 251 10.95 18.34 -4.22
C PRO A 251 9.88 17.87 -3.21
N CYS A 252 9.36 16.64 -3.35
CA CYS A 252 8.32 16.13 -2.46
C CYS A 252 8.84 15.82 -1.04
N LEU A 253 10.12 15.48 -0.85
CA LEU A 253 10.71 15.21 0.46
C LEU A 253 11.59 16.36 1.01
N SER A 254 11.62 17.50 0.34
CA SER A 254 12.30 18.70 0.84
C SER A 254 11.45 19.41 1.91
N PHE A 255 11.85 19.29 3.18
CA PHE A 255 11.20 19.99 4.29
C PHE A 255 12.14 21.02 4.94
N THR A 256 11.56 21.91 5.75
CA THR A 256 12.29 22.97 6.47
C THR A 256 13.44 22.43 7.31
N ARG A 257 13.26 21.26 7.96
CA ARG A 257 14.36 20.55 8.63
C ARG A 257 15.09 19.63 7.66
N SER A 258 16.18 20.12 7.07
CA SER A 258 16.95 19.41 6.04
C SER A 258 17.53 18.08 6.51
N GLU A 259 18.14 18.01 7.69
CA GLU A 259 18.71 16.77 8.24
C GLU A 259 17.67 15.66 8.35
N LEU A 260 16.51 15.98 8.93
CA LEU A 260 15.41 15.03 9.06
C LEU A 260 14.81 14.66 7.69
N SER A 261 14.82 15.59 6.73
CA SER A 261 14.40 15.32 5.34
C SER A 261 15.27 14.25 4.69
N HIS A 262 16.59 14.33 4.84
CA HIS A 262 17.51 13.32 4.33
C HIS A 262 17.32 11.96 5.00
N LEU A 263 17.08 11.94 6.31
CA LEU A 263 16.78 10.70 7.04
C LEU A 263 15.46 10.07 6.58
N VAL A 264 14.41 10.88 6.37
CA VAL A 264 13.13 10.41 5.83
C VAL A 264 13.34 9.81 4.44
N GLN A 265 14.04 10.51 3.55
CA GLN A 265 14.30 10.00 2.21
C GLN A 265 15.05 8.66 2.22
N SER A 266 16.13 8.56 3.00
CA SER A 266 16.88 7.31 3.15
C SER A 266 16.01 6.18 3.73
N ALA A 267 15.15 6.49 4.70
CA ALA A 267 14.24 5.50 5.27
C ALA A 267 13.19 5.02 4.26
N VAL A 268 12.67 5.91 3.40
CA VAL A 268 11.75 5.56 2.32
C VAL A 268 12.44 4.67 1.28
N GLU A 269 13.64 5.04 0.83
CA GLU A 269 14.45 4.28 -0.13
C GLU A 269 14.78 2.87 0.40
N ASN A 270 15.10 2.76 1.69
CA ASN A 270 15.42 1.50 2.36
C ASN A 270 14.19 0.73 2.89
N ASN A 271 12.97 1.20 2.64
CA ASN A 271 11.73 0.57 3.11
C ASN A 271 11.68 0.36 4.64
N SER A 272 12.19 1.32 5.40
CA SER A 272 12.31 1.26 6.87
C SER A 272 11.53 2.37 7.58
N LEU A 273 10.70 3.12 6.84
CA LEU A 273 9.82 4.14 7.39
C LEU A 273 8.46 3.54 7.73
N THR A 274 7.93 3.81 8.92
CA THR A 274 6.55 3.50 9.29
C THR A 274 5.78 4.77 9.64
N ILE A 275 4.48 4.77 9.36
CA ILE A 275 3.56 5.86 9.68
C ILE A 275 2.46 5.29 10.58
N GLU A 276 2.31 5.83 11.78
CA GLU A 276 1.33 5.37 12.77
C GLU A 276 0.32 6.49 13.09
N PRO A 277 -0.97 6.16 13.22
CA PRO A 277 -1.95 7.09 13.77
C PRO A 277 -1.69 7.30 15.27
N VAL A 278 -1.99 8.50 15.75
CA VAL A 278 -1.86 8.86 17.17
C VAL A 278 -3.26 8.89 17.78
N ALA A 279 -3.49 8.06 18.79
CA ALA A 279 -4.74 8.08 19.54
C ALA A 279 -4.93 9.45 20.24
N MET A 280 -6.12 10.03 20.13
CA MET A 280 -6.42 11.38 20.64
C MET A 280 -6.28 11.50 22.17
N SER A 281 -6.30 10.39 22.91
CA SER A 281 -6.09 10.33 24.36
C SER A 281 -4.62 10.22 24.78
N ALA A 282 -3.70 9.98 23.85
CA ALA A 282 -2.31 9.59 24.12
C ALA A 282 -1.28 10.66 23.75
N VAL A 283 -1.68 11.93 23.59
CA VAL A 283 -0.70 13.02 23.39
C VAL A 283 0.01 13.26 24.72
N PRO A 284 1.31 12.96 24.84
CA PRO A 284 2.02 13.12 26.10
C PRO A 284 2.09 14.60 26.46
N MET A 285 1.89 14.96 27.74
CA MET A 285 2.17 16.29 28.32
C MET A 285 3.69 16.61 28.34
N VAL A 286 4.43 16.21 27.30
CA VAL A 286 5.86 16.51 27.19
C VAL A 286 5.99 17.95 26.71
N LYS A 287 6.78 18.72 27.44
CA LYS A 287 7.10 20.15 27.31
C LYS A 287 7.54 20.59 25.90
N ALA A 288 6.66 20.50 24.92
CA ALA A 288 6.89 20.94 23.55
C ALA A 288 5.93 22.10 23.24
N SER A 289 6.17 23.25 23.86
CA SER A 289 5.56 24.56 23.53
C SER A 289 4.08 24.49 23.09
N ALA A 290 3.25 23.73 23.82
CA ALA A 290 1.83 23.69 23.58
C ALA A 290 1.27 25.02 24.09
N ILE A 291 0.87 25.90 23.18
CA ILE A 291 0.09 27.08 23.54
C ILE A 291 -1.32 26.54 23.78
N GLU A 292 -1.66 26.26 25.03
CA GLU A 292 -3.03 26.01 25.46
C GLU A 292 -3.83 27.31 25.27
N CYS A 293 -4.49 27.48 24.13
CA CYS A 293 -5.51 28.51 23.95
C CYS A 293 -6.81 28.08 24.63
N GLY A 294 -6.79 27.98 25.96
CA GLY A 294 -7.98 27.73 26.78
C GLY A 294 -8.76 29.01 27.00
N GLY A 295 -9.78 29.27 26.19
CA GLY A 295 -10.84 30.23 26.53
C GLY A 295 -11.76 29.69 27.64
N PRO A 296 -12.50 30.55 28.35
CA PRO A 296 -13.19 30.22 29.62
C PRO A 296 -14.37 29.22 29.53
N ASN A 297 -14.57 28.50 28.42
CA ASN A 297 -15.80 27.73 28.16
C ASN A 297 -15.61 26.20 27.99
N GLY A 298 -14.59 25.60 28.60
CA GLY A 298 -14.56 24.14 28.83
C GLY A 298 -14.49 23.21 27.60
N PHE A 299 -14.34 23.72 26.38
CA PHE A 299 -14.02 22.91 25.22
C PHE A 299 -12.54 22.49 25.29
N ARG A 300 -12.26 21.18 25.42
CA ARG A 300 -10.91 20.64 25.23
C ARG A 300 -10.48 20.92 23.79
N ALA A 301 -9.67 21.95 23.58
CA ALA A 301 -9.05 22.24 22.31
C ALA A 301 -8.18 21.04 21.90
N ALA A 302 -8.26 20.64 20.63
CA ALA A 302 -7.38 19.62 20.08
C ALA A 302 -5.93 20.09 20.23
N VAL A 303 -5.06 19.27 20.82
CA VAL A 303 -3.66 19.64 21.07
C VAL A 303 -2.96 19.90 19.73
N GLU A 304 -2.62 21.17 19.47
CA GLU A 304 -1.79 21.52 18.33
C GLU A 304 -0.36 21.08 18.59
N THR A 305 0.10 20.11 17.82
CA THR A 305 1.46 19.59 17.86
C THR A 305 2.32 20.29 16.82
N LYS A 306 3.58 20.61 17.16
CA LYS A 306 4.53 21.13 16.18
C LYS A 306 4.98 20.02 15.23
N CYS A 307 4.75 20.19 13.93
CA CYS A 307 5.23 19.24 12.92
C CYS A 307 6.75 19.16 12.95
N ALA A 308 7.30 17.97 13.07
CA ALA A 308 8.75 17.75 13.17
C ALA A 308 9.50 18.09 11.87
N LEU A 309 8.83 18.05 10.71
CA LEU A 309 9.45 18.28 9.41
C LEU A 309 9.40 19.74 8.98
N SER A 310 8.22 20.37 9.08
CA SER A 310 8.02 21.77 8.68
C SER A 310 8.23 22.77 9.82
N GLY A 311 8.19 22.33 11.07
CA GLY A 311 8.22 23.21 12.24
C GLY A 311 6.94 24.01 12.47
N LEU A 312 5.89 23.81 11.67
CA LEU A 312 4.61 24.52 11.81
C LEU A 312 3.71 23.82 12.83
N SER A 313 3.03 24.60 13.67
CA SER A 313 1.99 24.09 14.58
C SER A 313 0.74 23.71 13.79
N ARG A 314 0.35 22.44 13.85
CA ARG A 314 -0.81 21.86 13.19
C ARG A 314 -1.32 20.66 13.99
N LEU A 315 -2.57 20.27 13.81
CA LEU A 315 -3.07 19.02 14.38
C LEU A 315 -2.41 17.81 13.69
N CYS A 316 -1.35 17.26 14.29
CA CYS A 316 -0.65 16.09 13.76
C CYS A 316 -1.26 14.83 14.36
N LYS A 317 -2.19 14.22 13.62
CA LYS A 317 -2.81 12.94 13.99
C LYS A 317 -1.93 11.71 13.69
N HIS A 318 -0.73 11.92 13.14
CA HIS A 318 0.18 10.87 12.72
C HIS A 318 1.60 11.14 13.19
N ARG A 319 2.33 10.06 13.43
CA ARG A 319 3.76 10.07 13.74
C ARG A 319 4.51 9.10 12.84
N ILE A 320 5.77 9.37 12.58
CA ILE A 320 6.66 8.50 11.81
C ILE A 320 7.78 7.94 12.67
N LYS A 321 8.19 6.72 12.35
CA LYS A 321 9.40 6.06 12.87
C LYS A 321 10.34 5.79 11.70
N LEU A 322 11.64 6.02 11.92
CA LEU A 322 12.69 5.87 10.91
C LEU A 322 13.62 4.73 11.32
N GLY A 323 13.45 3.56 10.68
CA GLY A 323 14.15 2.33 11.03
C GLY A 323 13.81 1.82 12.43
N ASP A 324 14.78 1.20 13.08
CA ASP A 324 14.61 0.60 14.41
C ASP A 324 14.76 1.61 15.56
N LYS A 325 14.99 2.89 15.25
CA LYS A 325 15.13 3.94 16.27
C LYS A 325 13.82 4.13 17.03
N GLU A 326 13.87 4.14 18.36
CA GLU A 326 12.67 4.37 19.21
C GLU A 326 12.11 5.80 19.16
N SER A 327 12.77 6.71 18.45
CA SER A 327 12.33 8.09 18.31
C SER A 327 11.17 8.22 17.32
N TYR A 328 10.06 8.79 17.79
CA TYR A 328 8.90 9.13 16.98
C TYR A 328 8.87 10.62 16.62
N TYR A 329 8.43 10.93 15.41
CA TYR A 329 8.30 12.30 14.92
C TYR A 329 6.86 12.59 14.50
N TYR A 330 6.20 13.55 15.16
CA TYR A 330 4.86 13.99 14.77
C TYR A 330 4.90 14.75 13.45
N ILE A 331 3.97 14.44 12.54
CA ILE A 331 3.94 15.03 11.20
C ILE A 331 2.57 15.60 10.85
N SER A 332 2.59 16.74 10.16
CA SER A 332 1.37 17.40 9.68
C SER A 332 0.69 16.55 8.58
N PRO A 333 -0.63 16.74 8.34
CA PRO A 333 -1.32 16.09 7.23
C PRO A 333 -0.66 16.33 5.86
N SER A 334 -0.18 17.55 5.61
CA SER A 334 0.57 17.89 4.39
C SER A 334 1.87 17.09 4.26
N SER A 335 2.64 17.02 5.35
CA SER A 335 3.89 16.25 5.37
C SER A 335 3.64 14.76 5.18
N ARG A 336 2.57 14.22 5.79
CA ARG A 336 2.13 12.83 5.61
C ARG A 336 1.81 12.56 4.15
N ALA A 337 0.97 13.37 3.52
CA ALA A 337 0.59 13.18 2.12
C ALA A 337 1.81 13.15 1.18
N ARG A 338 2.77 14.06 1.38
CA ARG A 338 4.03 14.10 0.64
C ARG A 338 4.84 12.81 0.80
N ILE A 339 5.03 12.35 2.04
CA ILE A 339 5.76 11.10 2.32
C ILE A 339 5.04 9.90 1.72
N THR A 340 3.72 9.79 1.94
CA THR A 340 2.91 8.67 1.45
C THR A 340 2.93 8.58 -0.08
N ALA A 341 2.82 9.69 -0.80
CA ALA A 341 2.90 9.69 -2.26
C ALA A 341 4.24 9.11 -2.77
N VAL A 342 5.34 9.45 -2.11
CA VAL A 342 6.67 8.91 -2.45
C VAL A 342 6.78 7.44 -2.05
N CYS A 343 6.27 7.03 -0.89
CA CYS A 343 6.24 5.63 -0.49
C CYS A 343 5.44 4.77 -1.49
N ASN A 344 4.27 5.24 -1.93
CA ASN A 344 3.44 4.54 -2.91
C ASN A 344 4.21 4.31 -4.22
N PHE A 345 4.93 5.33 -4.70
CA PHE A 345 5.80 5.21 -5.86
C PHE A 345 6.85 4.11 -5.67
N PHE A 346 7.63 4.15 -4.59
CA PHE A 346 8.67 3.13 -4.36
C PHE A 346 8.10 1.72 -4.17
N THR A 347 6.97 1.60 -3.50
CA THR A 347 6.28 0.31 -3.34
C THR A 347 5.94 -0.28 -4.71
N TYR A 348 5.35 0.52 -5.59
CA TYR A 348 5.01 0.05 -6.94
C TYR A 348 6.25 -0.31 -7.77
N ILE A 349 7.29 0.53 -7.72
CA ILE A 349 8.56 0.24 -8.40
C ILE A 349 9.20 -1.06 -7.90
N ARG A 350 9.17 -1.33 -6.58
CA ARG A 350 9.65 -2.59 -6.00
C ARG A 350 8.84 -3.78 -6.47
N TYR A 351 7.52 -3.64 -6.59
CA TYR A 351 6.67 -4.72 -7.11
C TYR A 351 6.99 -5.04 -8.57
N ILE A 352 7.24 -4.03 -9.41
CA ILE A 352 7.71 -4.24 -10.78
C ILE A 352 9.06 -4.96 -10.77
N GLN A 353 10.01 -4.51 -9.95
CA GLN A 353 11.33 -5.11 -9.84
C GLN A 353 11.30 -6.58 -9.41
N GLN A 354 10.39 -6.93 -8.50
CA GLN A 354 10.20 -8.30 -8.00
C GLN A 354 9.38 -9.17 -8.96
N GLY A 355 8.85 -8.62 -10.06
CA GLY A 355 8.01 -9.35 -11.00
C GLY A 355 6.60 -9.66 -10.48
N LEU A 356 6.13 -8.92 -9.47
CA LEU A 356 4.80 -9.12 -8.86
C LEU A 356 3.66 -8.49 -9.70
N VAL A 357 4.00 -7.56 -10.60
CA VAL A 357 3.02 -6.85 -11.42
C VAL A 357 2.78 -7.61 -12.74
N ARG A 358 1.52 -8.01 -12.97
CA ARG A 358 1.10 -8.80 -14.15
C ARG A 358 0.43 -7.98 -15.27
N HIS A 359 0.43 -6.66 -15.14
CA HIS A 359 -0.15 -5.74 -16.13
C HIS A 359 0.70 -5.62 -17.40
N ASP A 360 0.09 -5.14 -18.49
CA ASP A 360 0.83 -4.78 -19.69
C ASP A 360 1.67 -3.50 -19.48
N ALA A 361 2.59 -3.23 -20.40
CA ALA A 361 3.53 -2.11 -20.28
C ALA A 361 2.83 -0.74 -20.25
N GLU A 362 1.73 -0.59 -20.97
CA GLU A 362 0.98 0.66 -21.04
C GLU A 362 0.26 0.93 -19.71
N GLN A 363 -0.39 -0.09 -19.15
CA GLN A 363 -1.03 -0.04 -17.84
C GLN A 363 -0.01 0.28 -16.73
N MET A 364 1.14 -0.38 -16.74
CA MET A 364 2.21 -0.08 -15.78
C MET A 364 2.72 1.35 -15.90
N PHE A 365 2.88 1.85 -17.12
CA PHE A 365 3.29 3.23 -17.36
C PHE A 365 2.25 4.23 -16.83
N TRP A 366 0.97 4.02 -17.12
CA TRP A 366 -0.08 4.90 -16.64
C TRP A 366 -0.18 4.93 -15.12
N GLU A 367 0.07 3.80 -14.46
CA GLU A 367 0.14 3.75 -13.00
C GLU A 367 1.34 4.54 -12.46
N ILE A 368 2.50 4.45 -13.12
CA ILE A 368 3.65 5.31 -12.79
C ILE A 368 3.30 6.79 -13.00
N MET A 369 2.63 7.15 -14.10
CA MET A 369 2.20 8.54 -14.33
C MET A 369 1.20 9.02 -13.28
N ARG A 370 0.31 8.14 -12.81
CA ARG A 370 -0.62 8.41 -11.71
C ARG A 370 0.13 8.69 -10.42
N LEU A 371 1.10 7.85 -10.04
CA LEU A 371 1.93 8.02 -8.85
C LEU A 371 2.81 9.27 -8.91
N ARG A 372 3.38 9.57 -10.09
CA ARG A 372 4.10 10.83 -10.32
C ARG A 372 3.17 12.04 -10.17
N ARG A 373 1.93 11.97 -10.65
CA ARG A 373 0.93 13.02 -10.46
C ARG A 373 0.62 13.23 -8.98
N GLU A 374 0.45 12.17 -8.19
CA GLU A 374 0.23 12.29 -6.74
C GLU A 374 1.38 13.04 -6.05
N MET A 375 2.63 12.71 -6.37
CA MET A 375 3.80 13.43 -5.86
C MET A 375 3.80 14.92 -6.28
N ASN A 376 3.43 15.21 -7.53
CA ASN A 376 3.34 16.57 -8.06
C ASN A 376 2.23 17.40 -7.40
N VAL A 377 1.10 16.80 -7.09
CA VAL A 377 -0.02 17.45 -6.39
C VAL A 377 0.38 17.68 -4.92
N ALA A 378 0.96 16.68 -4.26
CA ALA A 378 1.38 16.75 -2.86
C ALA A 378 2.50 17.78 -2.62
N LYS A 379 3.51 17.87 -3.50
CA LYS A 379 4.61 18.84 -3.36
C LYS A 379 4.14 20.30 -3.45
N LEU A 380 3.04 20.54 -4.17
CA LEU A 380 2.40 21.86 -4.27
C LEU A 380 1.50 22.17 -3.07
N GLY A 381 1.34 21.24 -2.14
CA GLY A 381 0.56 21.42 -0.91
C GLY A 381 -0.91 21.00 -1.04
N PHE A 382 -1.32 20.41 -2.16
CA PHE A 382 -2.66 19.85 -2.31
C PHE A 382 -2.68 18.42 -1.75
N TYR A 383 -3.54 18.17 -0.77
CA TYR A 383 -3.73 16.86 -0.18
C TYR A 383 -5.16 16.72 0.32
N LEU A 384 -5.66 15.48 0.33
CA LEU A 384 -6.95 15.19 0.95
C LEU A 384 -6.79 15.21 2.47
N THR A 385 -7.63 15.97 3.14
CA THR A 385 -7.83 15.85 4.58
C THR A 385 -8.90 14.79 4.83
N ASP A 386 -8.66 13.88 5.77
CA ASP A 386 -9.66 12.93 6.31
C ASP A 386 -10.79 13.67 7.08
N GLN A 387 -11.34 14.75 6.52
CA GLN A 387 -12.52 15.44 7.02
C GLN A 387 -13.69 15.05 6.11
N GLY A 388 -14.44 14.06 6.58
CA GLY A 388 -15.67 13.53 6.01
C GLY A 388 -16.15 12.41 6.91
#